data_AF-A0A291LIY5-F1
#
_entry.id   AF-A0A291LIY5-F1
#
_cell.length_a   1.000
_cell.length_b   1.000
_cell.length_c   1.000
_cell.angle_alpha   90.00
_cell.angle_beta   90.00
_cell.angle_gamma   90.00
#
_symmetry.space_group_name_H-M   'P 1'
#
loop_
_entity.id
_entity.type
_entity.pdbx_description
1 polymer ?
#
loop_
_entity_poly.entity_id
_entity_poly.type
_entity_poly.pdbx_seq_one_letter_code
_entity_poly.pdbx_strand_id
1 'polypeptide(L)'
;MNVNLYWTYGVTCLYYLRFFLAYKAFIINILKPVSNTFLLKFNRGYSTTITTLVSSSGKLNIEPKIVYSNADTQKLAVLNDNKNLAGVYRWVNLLNQKSYIGSSINLSRRLRDYYTISFLEIESKKNNSMIYKALLKYGYSSFRLEILEHCDGEIVIEREQYYLNTLNPEYNILKIAGSLKGFKHSEATIERMRKTQLENKRIRTFTPLHAPSFFL
;
A
#
# COMPACT_ATOMS: atom_id res chain seq x y z
N MET A 1 19.33 59.07 -34.94
CA MET A 1 18.34 59.04 -33.84
C MET A 1 17.41 57.85 -34.06
N ASN A 2 17.42 56.88 -33.13
CA ASN A 2 16.96 55.51 -33.36
C ASN A 2 15.57 55.30 -32.72
N VAL A 3 14.51 55.41 -33.52
CA VAL A 3 13.10 55.42 -33.06
C VAL A 3 12.53 54.01 -32.86
N ASN A 4 13.27 52.97 -33.22
CA ASN A 4 12.77 51.58 -33.25
C ASN A 4 12.98 50.78 -31.95
N LEU A 5 13.74 51.30 -30.98
CA LEU A 5 14.02 50.54 -29.75
C LEU A 5 12.89 50.61 -28.71
N TYR A 6 12.02 51.62 -28.76
CA TYR A 6 10.95 51.80 -27.77
C TYR A 6 9.67 50.99 -28.05
N TRP A 7 9.50 50.48 -29.28
CA TRP A 7 8.32 49.69 -29.64
C TRP A 7 8.39 48.23 -29.19
N THR A 8 9.57 47.62 -29.10
CA THR A 8 9.73 46.21 -28.72
C THR A 8 9.61 45.97 -27.20
N TYR A 9 10.03 46.94 -26.39
CA TYR A 9 9.87 46.85 -24.92
C TYR A 9 8.44 47.12 -24.44
N GLY A 10 7.65 47.92 -25.18
CA GLY A 10 6.26 48.18 -24.83
C GLY A 10 5.34 46.96 -25.00
N VAL A 11 5.53 46.21 -26.09
CA VAL A 11 4.70 45.04 -26.41
C VAL A 11 5.01 43.87 -25.48
N THR A 12 6.28 43.65 -25.12
CA THR A 12 6.68 42.60 -24.17
C THR A 12 6.18 42.88 -22.74
N CYS A 13 6.20 44.14 -22.28
CA CYS A 13 5.68 44.53 -20.96
C CYS A 13 4.17 44.29 -20.82
N LEU A 14 3.39 44.58 -21.87
CA LEU A 14 1.93 44.35 -21.88
C LEU A 14 1.56 42.86 -21.85
N TYR A 15 2.39 41.99 -22.44
CA TYR A 15 2.21 40.53 -22.37
C TYR A 15 2.43 40.00 -20.95
N TYR A 16 3.48 40.46 -20.25
CA TYR A 16 3.74 40.07 -18.86
C TYR A 16 2.65 40.58 -17.90
N LEU A 17 2.14 41.79 -18.11
CA LEU A 17 1.06 42.33 -17.28
C LEU A 17 -0.25 41.55 -17.45
N ARG A 18 -0.58 41.13 -18.67
CA ARG A 18 -1.75 40.26 -18.94
C ARG A 18 -1.60 38.88 -18.31
N PHE A 19 -0.41 38.31 -18.34
CA PHE A 19 -0.16 37.00 -17.72
C PHE A 19 -0.23 37.06 -16.19
N PHE A 20 0.27 38.15 -15.58
CA PHE A 20 0.21 38.37 -14.14
C PHE A 20 -1.23 38.57 -13.62
N LEU A 21 -2.06 39.31 -14.37
CA LEU A 21 -3.48 39.51 -14.02
C LEU A 21 -4.29 38.21 -14.13
N ALA A 22 -4.03 37.38 -15.14
CA ALA A 22 -4.67 36.07 -15.29
C ALA A 22 -4.28 35.09 -14.18
N TYR A 23 -3.00 35.08 -13.78
CA TYR A 23 -2.52 34.24 -12.68
C TYR A 23 -3.10 34.65 -11.32
N LYS A 24 -3.28 35.96 -11.08
CA LYS A 24 -3.91 36.47 -9.86
C LYS A 24 -5.38 36.07 -9.75
N ALA A 25 -6.12 36.08 -10.87
CA ALA A 25 -7.52 35.63 -10.91
C ALA A 25 -7.67 34.12 -10.66
N PHE A 26 -6.70 33.31 -11.11
CA PHE A 26 -6.67 31.87 -10.85
C PHE A 26 -6.43 31.54 -9.37
N ILE A 27 -5.49 32.23 -8.71
CA ILE A 27 -5.22 32.04 -7.28
C ILE A 27 -6.41 32.46 -6.40
N ILE A 28 -7.14 33.53 -6.76
CA ILE A 28 -8.33 33.97 -6.01
C ILE A 28 -9.47 32.93 -6.06
N ASN A 29 -9.60 32.16 -7.15
CA ASN A 29 -10.63 31.13 -7.26
C ASN A 29 -10.32 29.86 -6.44
N ILE A 30 -9.06 29.62 -6.09
CA ILE A 30 -8.63 28.49 -5.23
C ILE A 30 -8.81 28.82 -3.74
N LEU A 31 -8.92 30.11 -3.38
CA LEU A 31 -9.01 30.57 -1.99
C LEU A 31 -10.42 30.92 -1.50
N LYS A 32 -11.49 30.51 -2.21
CA LYS A 32 -12.85 30.70 -1.69
C LYS A 32 -13.14 29.66 -0.58
N PRO A 33 -13.37 30.07 0.67
CA PRO A 33 -13.73 29.14 1.73
C PRO A 33 -15.14 28.61 1.48
N VAL A 34 -15.29 27.29 1.38
CA VAL A 34 -16.60 26.64 1.51
C VAL A 34 -17.02 26.82 2.96
N SER A 35 -18.00 27.68 3.18
CA SER A 35 -18.59 27.97 4.49
C SER A 35 -19.25 26.70 5.05
N ASN A 36 -18.60 26.07 6.03
CA ASN A 36 -19.23 25.11 6.94
C ASN A 36 -20.19 25.87 7.86
N THR A 37 -21.49 25.76 7.62
CA THR A 37 -22.49 26.14 8.62
C THR A 37 -22.60 25.03 9.66
N PHE A 38 -21.96 25.28 10.79
CA PHE A 38 -22.14 24.58 12.05
C PHE A 38 -23.58 24.84 12.52
N LEU A 39 -24.43 23.82 12.59
CA LEU A 39 -25.65 23.86 13.40
C LEU A 39 -25.55 22.79 14.49
N LEU A 40 -25.05 23.24 15.64
CA LEU A 40 -25.25 22.56 16.92
C LEU A 40 -26.74 22.62 17.25
N LYS A 41 -27.44 21.48 17.12
CA LYS A 41 -28.67 21.23 17.87
C LYS A 41 -28.34 20.23 18.98
N PHE A 42 -28.10 20.78 20.16
CA PHE A 42 -28.20 20.05 21.42
C PHE A 42 -29.67 19.64 21.60
N ASN A 43 -29.94 18.35 21.70
CA ASN A 43 -31.15 17.87 22.36
C ASN A 43 -30.79 16.65 23.21
N ARG A 44 -30.88 16.85 24.52
CA ARG A 44 -30.97 15.79 25.52
C ARG A 44 -32.24 14.99 25.26
N GLY A 45 -32.11 13.68 25.13
CA GLY A 45 -33.24 12.75 25.10
C GLY A 45 -32.74 11.36 24.79
N TYR A 46 -32.60 10.52 25.82
CA TYR A 46 -32.48 9.08 25.64
C TYR A 46 -33.72 8.58 24.92
N SER A 47 -33.56 7.98 23.73
CA SER A 47 -34.58 7.15 23.09
C SER A 47 -33.93 6.08 22.24
N THR A 48 -34.14 4.83 22.67
CA THR A 48 -33.75 3.60 22.00
C THR A 48 -34.53 3.47 20.69
N THR A 49 -33.87 3.64 19.54
CA THR A 49 -34.40 3.15 18.25
C THR A 49 -33.24 2.72 17.37
N ILE A 50 -33.12 1.41 17.21
CA ILE A 50 -32.36 0.75 16.16
C ILE A 50 -33.00 1.16 14.83
N THR A 51 -32.42 2.14 14.13
CA THR A 51 -32.76 2.42 12.75
C THR A 51 -31.77 1.69 11.87
N THR A 52 -32.10 0.44 11.59
CA THR A 52 -31.46 -0.41 10.59
C THR A 52 -31.64 0.24 9.21
N LEU A 53 -30.63 0.95 8.72
CA LEU A 53 -30.51 1.26 7.29
C LEU A 53 -29.79 0.10 6.62
N VAL A 54 -30.59 -0.83 6.12
CA VAL A 54 -30.19 -1.88 5.18
C VAL A 54 -29.84 -1.20 3.87
N SER A 55 -28.56 -0.89 3.69
CA SER A 55 -28.00 -0.54 2.38
C SER A 55 -27.67 -1.83 1.62
N SER A 56 -28.43 -2.09 0.57
CA SER A 56 -28.32 -3.23 -0.34
C SER A 56 -27.04 -3.15 -1.18
N SER A 57 -25.94 -3.60 -0.58
CA SER A 57 -24.73 -4.23 -1.15
C SER A 57 -23.68 -4.11 -0.05
N GLY A 58 -23.68 -5.08 0.87
CA GLY A 58 -23.00 -5.01 2.16
C GLY A 58 -21.48 -5.01 2.08
N LYS A 59 -20.90 -3.94 1.53
CA LYS A 59 -19.51 -3.57 1.81
C LYS A 59 -19.53 -2.84 3.14
N LEU A 60 -19.05 -3.50 4.18
CA LEU A 60 -18.75 -2.85 5.44
C LEU A 60 -17.81 -1.67 5.16
N ASN A 61 -18.23 -0.46 5.51
CA ASN A 61 -17.40 0.74 5.36
C ASN A 61 -16.32 0.71 6.43
N ILE A 62 -15.16 0.14 6.09
CA ILE A 62 -13.97 0.20 6.94
C ILE A 62 -13.34 1.58 6.74
N GLU A 63 -13.42 2.42 7.77
CA GLU A 63 -12.71 3.69 7.80
C GLU A 63 -11.26 3.47 8.29
N PRO A 64 -10.25 3.87 7.50
CA PRO A 64 -8.86 3.79 7.91
C PRO A 64 -8.56 4.82 9.01
N LYS A 65 -7.71 4.45 9.97
CA LYS A 65 -7.25 5.34 11.04
C LYS A 65 -6.42 6.52 10.51
N ILE A 66 -5.55 6.27 9.52
CA ILE A 66 -4.69 7.29 8.90
C ILE A 66 -4.67 7.06 7.39
N VAL A 67 -4.67 8.15 6.61
CA VAL A 67 -4.56 8.10 5.15
C VAL A 67 -3.44 9.00 4.66
N TYR A 68 -2.50 8.41 3.93
CA TYR A 68 -1.48 9.10 3.13
C TYR A 68 -1.93 9.06 1.67
N SER A 69 -2.56 10.14 1.21
CA SER A 69 -3.18 10.23 -0.11
C SER A 69 -2.21 10.06 -1.27
N ASN A 70 -0.92 10.36 -1.08
CA ASN A 70 0.13 10.13 -2.05
C ASN A 70 1.36 9.51 -1.37
N ALA A 71 1.63 8.25 -1.69
CA ALA A 71 2.71 7.51 -1.04
C ALA A 71 4.11 7.99 -1.43
N ASP A 72 4.27 8.70 -2.56
CA ASP A 72 5.58 9.23 -2.97
C ASP A 72 5.95 10.47 -2.14
N THR A 73 5.10 11.51 -2.20
CA THR A 73 5.37 12.79 -1.56
C THR A 73 5.31 12.73 -0.04
N GLN A 74 4.51 11.81 0.52
CA GLN A 74 4.33 11.68 1.97
C GLN A 74 5.22 10.60 2.60
N LYS A 75 6.20 10.04 1.86
CA LYS A 75 7.11 8.99 2.35
C LYS A 75 7.73 9.31 3.71
N LEU A 76 8.19 10.55 3.93
CA LEU A 76 8.83 10.92 5.19
C LEU A 76 7.84 10.91 6.37
N ALA A 77 6.62 11.41 6.16
CA ALA A 77 5.56 11.37 7.16
C ALA A 77 5.19 9.91 7.48
N VAL A 78 4.99 9.08 6.46
CA VAL A 78 4.74 7.63 6.60
C VAL A 78 5.77 6.97 7.53
N LEU A 79 7.06 7.23 7.33
CA LEU A 79 8.10 6.58 8.13
C LEU A 79 8.20 7.13 9.56
N ASN A 80 7.98 8.43 9.75
CA ASN A 80 8.11 9.08 11.06
C ASN A 80 6.91 8.81 11.96
N ASP A 81 5.70 8.95 11.43
CA ASP A 81 4.45 8.79 12.17
C ASP A 81 4.26 7.35 12.68
N ASN A 82 4.85 6.37 11.96
CA ASN A 82 4.70 4.94 12.24
C ASN A 82 5.92 4.33 12.97
N LYS A 83 6.78 5.16 13.56
CA LYS A 83 7.99 4.71 14.26
C LYS A 83 7.62 3.96 15.54
N ASN A 84 8.16 2.75 15.69
CA ASN A 84 7.93 1.85 16.84
C ASN A 84 6.45 1.47 17.06
N LEU A 85 5.60 1.62 16.05
CA LEU A 85 4.20 1.21 16.11
C LEU A 85 4.00 -0.14 15.43
N ALA A 86 3.11 -0.93 15.99
CA ALA A 86 2.59 -2.16 15.40
C ALA A 86 1.19 -1.90 14.83
N GLY A 87 0.82 -2.63 13.78
CA GLY A 87 -0.50 -2.45 13.17
C GLY A 87 -0.67 -3.10 11.81
N VAL A 88 -1.83 -2.82 11.21
CA VAL A 88 -2.26 -3.29 9.90
C VAL A 88 -2.38 -2.11 8.95
N TYR A 89 -1.84 -2.27 7.75
CA TYR A 89 -1.83 -1.25 6.71
C TYR A 89 -2.41 -1.77 5.39
N ARG A 90 -2.86 -0.86 4.55
CA ARG A 90 -3.39 -1.13 3.22
C ARG A 90 -2.74 -0.22 2.18
N TRP A 91 -2.13 -0.82 1.18
CA TRP A 91 -1.75 -0.13 -0.06
C TRP A 91 -2.94 -0.16 -1.01
N VAL A 92 -3.33 0.98 -1.56
CA VAL A 92 -4.40 1.06 -2.57
C VAL A 92 -3.86 1.71 -3.83
N ASN A 93 -3.95 1.00 -4.95
CA ASN A 93 -3.61 1.53 -6.26
C ASN A 93 -4.75 2.41 -6.76
N LEU A 94 -4.47 3.70 -6.96
CA LEU A 94 -5.46 4.70 -7.36
C LEU A 94 -5.93 4.54 -8.82
N LEU A 95 -5.17 3.82 -9.65
CA LEU A 95 -5.49 3.66 -11.07
C LEU A 95 -6.50 2.53 -11.32
N ASN A 96 -6.43 1.46 -10.53
CA ASN A 96 -7.26 0.25 -10.72
C ASN A 96 -8.05 -0.15 -9.47
N GLN A 97 -7.91 0.61 -8.38
CA GLN A 97 -8.58 0.40 -7.08
C GLN A 97 -8.25 -0.92 -6.38
N LYS A 98 -7.27 -1.69 -6.89
CA LYS A 98 -6.81 -2.91 -6.24
C LYS A 98 -5.99 -2.58 -5.01
N SER A 99 -6.04 -3.48 -4.03
CA SER A 99 -5.37 -3.26 -2.76
C SER A 99 -4.52 -4.44 -2.30
N TYR A 100 -3.60 -4.13 -1.38
CA TYR A 100 -2.80 -5.08 -0.62
C TYR A 100 -2.92 -4.77 0.87
N ILE A 101 -3.08 -5.79 1.69
CA ILE A 101 -3.10 -5.68 3.15
C ILE A 101 -1.88 -6.40 3.71
N GLY A 102 -1.23 -5.78 4.68
CA GLY A 102 -0.18 -6.43 5.44
C GLY A 102 -0.15 -5.91 6.87
N SER A 103 0.62 -6.58 7.71
CA SER A 103 0.80 -6.20 9.10
C SER A 103 2.27 -6.17 9.49
N SER A 104 2.58 -5.51 10.60
CA SER A 104 3.90 -5.59 11.21
C SER A 104 3.87 -5.19 12.68
N ILE A 105 4.77 -5.78 13.47
CA ILE A 105 5.11 -5.31 14.81
C ILE A 105 5.96 -4.02 14.79
N ASN A 106 6.56 -3.68 13.65
CA ASN A 106 7.29 -2.43 13.45
C ASN A 106 6.99 -1.89 12.05
N LEU A 107 5.93 -1.07 11.99
CA LEU A 107 5.42 -0.47 10.77
C LEU A 107 6.49 0.37 10.07
N SER A 108 7.20 1.27 10.76
CA SER A 108 8.23 2.10 10.12
C SER A 108 9.31 1.29 9.41
N ARG A 109 9.77 0.17 10.00
CA ARG A 109 10.73 -0.73 9.37
C ARG A 109 10.10 -1.40 8.15
N ARG A 110 8.92 -2.00 8.31
CA ARG A 110 8.23 -2.70 7.22
C ARG A 110 7.91 -1.80 6.04
N LEU A 111 7.42 -0.58 6.31
CA LEU A 111 7.07 0.41 5.31
C LEU A 111 8.31 0.93 4.57
N ARG A 112 9.45 1.06 5.26
CA ARG A 112 10.73 1.41 4.63
C ARG A 112 11.12 0.42 3.54
N ASP A 113 10.93 -0.89 3.77
CA ASP A 113 11.25 -1.92 2.78
C ASP A 113 10.49 -1.69 1.46
N TYR A 114 9.23 -1.25 1.52
CA TYR A 114 8.45 -0.91 0.32
C TYR A 114 9.03 0.27 -0.46
N TYR A 115 9.72 1.19 0.21
CA TYR A 115 10.37 2.34 -0.41
C TYR A 115 11.82 2.09 -0.85
N THR A 116 12.30 0.85 -0.73
CA THR A 116 13.64 0.44 -1.16
C THR A 116 13.54 -0.36 -2.45
N ILE A 117 13.89 0.26 -3.58
CA ILE A 117 13.75 -0.35 -4.92
C ILE A 117 14.47 -1.69 -5.04
N SER A 118 15.73 -1.77 -4.58
CA SER A 118 16.50 -3.02 -4.63
C SER A 118 15.83 -4.16 -3.86
N PHE A 119 15.22 -3.85 -2.71
CA PHE A 119 14.45 -4.82 -1.94
C PHE A 119 13.23 -5.31 -2.74
N LEU A 120 12.46 -4.38 -3.34
CA LEU A 120 11.32 -4.74 -4.18
C LEU A 120 11.70 -5.64 -5.36
N GLU A 121 12.80 -5.33 -6.04
CA GLU A 121 13.28 -6.11 -7.19
C GLU A 121 13.70 -7.53 -6.81
N ILE A 122 14.41 -7.69 -5.70
CA ILE A 122 14.84 -9.00 -5.19
C ILE A 122 13.62 -9.81 -4.76
N GLU A 123 12.77 -9.22 -3.92
CA GLU A 123 11.68 -9.94 -3.27
C GLU A 123 10.50 -10.23 -4.22
N SER A 124 10.28 -9.38 -5.23
CA SER A 124 9.28 -9.64 -6.27
C SER A 124 9.63 -10.86 -7.13
N LYS A 125 10.93 -11.16 -7.30
CA LYS A 125 11.42 -12.34 -8.02
C LYS A 125 11.40 -13.58 -7.12
N LYS A 126 11.89 -13.46 -5.89
CA LYS A 126 11.99 -14.56 -4.93
C LYS A 126 10.62 -15.06 -4.46
N ASN A 127 9.76 -14.14 -4.05
CA ASN A 127 8.50 -14.45 -3.38
C ASN A 127 7.27 -14.20 -4.27
N ASN A 128 7.48 -13.80 -5.53
CA ASN A 128 6.42 -13.51 -6.50
C ASN A 128 5.35 -12.53 -5.99
N SER A 129 5.73 -11.61 -5.08
CA SER A 129 4.81 -10.69 -4.40
C SER A 129 4.19 -9.69 -5.38
N MET A 130 2.85 -9.69 -5.48
CA MET A 130 2.12 -8.82 -6.40
C MET A 130 2.24 -7.34 -6.05
N ILE A 131 2.23 -7.00 -4.75
CA ILE A 131 2.36 -5.60 -4.32
C ILE A 131 3.72 -5.00 -4.71
N TYR A 132 4.82 -5.76 -4.58
CA TYR A 132 6.14 -5.27 -4.98
C TYR A 132 6.21 -5.02 -6.49
N LYS A 133 5.67 -5.93 -7.29
CA LYS A 133 5.56 -5.76 -8.75
C LYS A 133 4.69 -4.56 -9.12
N ALA A 134 3.59 -4.35 -8.40
CA ALA A 134 2.68 -3.25 -8.65
C ALA A 134 3.34 -1.89 -8.34
N LEU A 135 4.05 -1.77 -7.22
CA LEU A 135 4.79 -0.55 -6.87
C LEU A 135 5.89 -0.24 -7.90
N LEU A 136 6.65 -1.25 -8.34
CA LEU A 136 7.65 -1.08 -9.41
C LEU A 136 7.01 -0.67 -10.75
N LYS A 137 5.83 -1.22 -11.08
CA LYS A 137 5.17 -0.98 -12.36
C LYS A 137 4.48 0.38 -12.45
N TYR A 138 3.79 0.80 -11.40
CA TYR A 138 2.93 1.98 -11.43
C TYR A 138 3.53 3.20 -10.72
N GLY A 139 4.63 3.01 -9.98
CA GLY A 139 5.26 4.06 -9.17
C GLY A 139 4.46 4.41 -7.91
N TYR A 140 5.12 5.00 -6.92
CA TYR A 140 4.52 5.32 -5.63
C TYR A 140 3.40 6.37 -5.70
N SER A 141 3.48 7.31 -6.64
CA SER A 141 2.49 8.38 -6.83
C SER A 141 1.11 7.84 -7.23
N SER A 142 1.05 6.65 -7.81
CA SER A 142 -0.18 5.94 -8.16
C SER A 142 -0.81 5.19 -6.97
N PHE A 143 -0.25 5.32 -5.77
CA PHE A 143 -0.74 4.66 -4.57
C PHE A 143 -1.03 5.66 -3.46
N ARG A 144 -2.07 5.33 -2.70
CA ARG A 144 -2.21 5.82 -1.32
C ARG A 144 -1.89 4.68 -0.35
N LEU A 145 -1.35 5.06 0.81
CA LEU A 145 -1.12 4.16 1.92
C LEU A 145 -2.08 4.52 3.04
N GLU A 146 -2.72 3.51 3.61
CA GLU A 146 -3.67 3.68 4.69
C GLU A 146 -3.20 2.84 5.87
N ILE A 147 -3.24 3.41 7.07
CA ILE A 147 -3.13 2.63 8.30
C ILE A 147 -4.55 2.30 8.73
N LEU A 148 -4.88 1.01 8.72
CA LEU A 148 -6.21 0.55 9.09
C LEU A 148 -6.36 0.57 10.62
N GLU A 149 -5.34 0.09 11.32
CA GLU A 149 -5.36 -0.06 12.78
C GLU A 149 -3.93 -0.04 13.33
N HIS A 150 -3.74 0.60 14.49
CA HIS A 150 -2.58 0.33 15.36
C HIS A 150 -3.04 -0.64 16.44
N CYS A 151 -2.29 -1.71 16.66
CA CYS A 151 -2.62 -2.76 17.61
C CYS A 151 -1.36 -3.29 18.28
N ASP A 152 -1.53 -4.09 19.32
CA ASP A 152 -0.40 -4.77 19.96
C ASP A 152 0.23 -5.80 19.02
N GLY A 153 1.53 -6.04 19.19
CA GLY A 153 2.27 -6.96 18.34
C GLY A 153 1.78 -8.41 18.43
N GLU A 154 1.19 -8.79 19.56
CA GLU A 154 0.68 -10.15 19.84
C GLU A 154 -0.53 -10.50 18.98
N ILE A 155 -1.37 -9.51 18.66
CA ILE A 155 -2.62 -9.71 17.91
C ILE A 155 -2.51 -9.31 16.43
N VAL A 156 -1.34 -8.85 15.98
CA VAL A 156 -1.19 -8.20 14.67
C VAL A 156 -1.59 -9.12 13.49
N ILE A 157 -1.30 -10.42 13.61
CA ILE A 157 -1.64 -11.43 12.59
C ILE A 157 -3.14 -11.73 12.59
N GLU A 158 -3.78 -11.75 13.76
CA GLU A 158 -5.23 -11.91 13.88
C GLU A 158 -5.95 -10.73 13.22
N ARG A 159 -5.47 -9.50 13.49
CA ARG A 159 -6.00 -8.28 12.87
C ARG A 159 -5.78 -8.27 11.36
N GLU A 160 -4.62 -8.71 10.87
CA GLU A 160 -4.40 -8.88 9.43
C GLU A 160 -5.44 -9.81 8.81
N GLN A 161 -5.70 -10.97 9.44
CA GLN A 161 -6.69 -11.93 8.96
C GLN A 161 -8.09 -11.33 8.90
N TYR A 162 -8.50 -10.57 9.93
CA TYR A 162 -9.77 -9.87 9.95
C TYR A 162 -9.94 -8.97 8.71
N TYR A 163 -8.92 -8.15 8.40
CA TYR A 163 -8.97 -7.25 7.25
C TYR A 163 -8.87 -7.98 5.90
N LEU A 164 -8.09 -9.06 5.81
CA LEU A 164 -8.06 -9.92 4.62
C LEU A 164 -9.44 -10.50 4.31
N ASN A 165 -10.12 -11.04 5.33
CA ASN A 165 -11.45 -11.63 5.19
C ASN A 165 -12.51 -10.57 4.81
N THR A 166 -12.41 -9.37 5.40
CA THR A 166 -13.42 -8.33 5.21
C THR A 166 -13.27 -7.61 3.87
N LEU A 167 -12.04 -7.38 3.42
CA LEU A 167 -11.76 -6.57 2.21
C LEU A 167 -11.40 -7.38 0.97
N ASN A 168 -10.96 -8.63 1.14
CA ASN A 168 -10.51 -9.53 0.08
C ASN A 168 -9.58 -8.86 -0.97
N PRO A 169 -8.43 -8.31 -0.54
CA PRO A 169 -7.52 -7.58 -1.43
C PRO A 169 -6.95 -8.45 -2.57
N GLU A 170 -6.81 -7.86 -3.75
CA GLU A 170 -6.42 -8.54 -4.99
C GLU A 170 -4.92 -8.83 -5.07
N TYR A 171 -4.09 -8.01 -4.42
CA TYR A 171 -2.64 -8.22 -4.41
C TYR A 171 -2.18 -9.23 -3.34
N ASN A 172 -3.06 -9.66 -2.42
CA ASN A 172 -2.75 -10.73 -1.48
C ASN A 172 -2.99 -12.09 -2.12
N ILE A 173 -1.89 -12.77 -2.46
CA ILE A 173 -1.91 -14.15 -2.98
C ILE A 173 -2.39 -15.11 -1.88
N LEU A 174 -1.81 -14.99 -0.69
CA LEU A 174 -2.18 -15.79 0.46
C LEU A 174 -3.43 -15.22 1.11
N LYS A 175 -4.39 -16.11 1.40
CA LYS A 175 -5.66 -15.76 2.06
C LYS A 175 -5.61 -15.93 3.57
N ILE A 176 -4.62 -16.67 4.07
CA ILE A 176 -4.37 -16.87 5.50
C ILE A 176 -3.15 -16.02 5.88
N ALA A 177 -3.32 -15.13 6.85
CA ALA A 177 -2.24 -14.29 7.38
C ALA A 177 -1.17 -15.16 8.05
N GLY A 178 0.10 -14.78 7.90
CA GLY A 178 1.23 -15.46 8.53
C GLY A 178 1.46 -16.92 8.11
N SER A 179 0.69 -17.47 7.16
CA SER A 179 0.76 -18.90 6.80
C SER A 179 0.69 -19.12 5.30
N LEU A 180 1.46 -20.10 4.81
CA LEU A 180 1.34 -20.62 3.44
C LEU A 180 0.17 -21.60 3.29
N LYS A 181 -0.59 -21.88 4.35
CA LYS A 181 -1.69 -22.85 4.34
C LYS A 181 -2.74 -22.45 3.29
N GLY A 182 -3.04 -23.38 2.39
CA GLY A 182 -3.95 -23.17 1.25
C GLY A 182 -3.27 -22.68 -0.04
N PHE A 183 -1.98 -22.36 -0.02
CA PHE A 183 -1.23 -22.10 -1.25
C PHE A 183 -1.10 -23.37 -2.09
N LYS A 184 -1.55 -23.31 -3.35
CA LYS A 184 -1.46 -24.41 -4.31
C LYS A 184 -0.31 -24.15 -5.28
N HIS A 185 0.65 -25.07 -5.34
CA HIS A 185 1.66 -25.07 -6.39
C HIS A 185 1.03 -25.39 -7.74
N SER A 186 1.61 -24.86 -8.83
CA SER A 186 1.20 -25.26 -10.17
C SER A 186 1.55 -26.73 -10.43
N GLU A 187 0.78 -27.41 -11.29
CA GLU A 187 1.03 -28.81 -11.67
C GLU A 187 2.47 -29.02 -12.16
N ALA A 188 2.97 -28.11 -12.99
CA ALA A 188 4.36 -28.13 -13.46
C ALA A 188 5.39 -28.05 -12.31
N THR A 189 5.09 -27.26 -11.27
CA THR A 189 5.97 -27.16 -10.08
C THR A 189 5.91 -28.43 -9.25
N ILE A 190 4.70 -28.99 -9.06
CA ILE A 190 4.49 -30.26 -8.35
C ILE A 190 5.27 -31.38 -9.03
N GLU A 191 5.18 -31.48 -10.36
CA GLU A 191 5.88 -32.52 -11.12
C GLU A 191 7.41 -32.37 -11.01
N ARG A 192 7.93 -31.14 -11.10
CA ARG A 192 9.36 -30.89 -10.88
C ARG A 192 9.81 -31.31 -9.49
N MET A 193 9.07 -30.94 -8.45
CA MET A 193 9.37 -31.34 -7.06
C MET A 193 9.34 -32.86 -6.89
N ARG A 194 8.35 -33.53 -7.52
CA ARG A 194 8.23 -34.99 -7.51
C ARG A 194 9.44 -35.66 -8.14
N LYS A 195 9.90 -35.18 -9.31
CA LYS A 195 11.11 -35.69 -9.98
C LYS A 195 12.35 -35.54 -9.10
N THR A 196 12.58 -34.35 -8.53
CA THR A 196 13.72 -34.10 -7.62
C THR A 196 13.66 -34.99 -6.38
N GLN A 197 12.47 -35.23 -5.82
CA GLN A 197 12.33 -36.13 -4.66
C GLN A 197 12.68 -37.58 -5.00
N LEU A 198 12.26 -38.07 -6.16
CA LEU A 198 12.60 -39.42 -6.65
C LEU A 198 14.10 -39.57 -6.92
N GLU A 199 14.72 -38.55 -7.50
CA GLU A 199 16.16 -38.50 -7.77
C GLU A 199 16.98 -38.52 -6.47
N ASN A 200 16.61 -37.70 -5.49
CA ASN A 200 17.25 -37.70 -4.16
C ASN A 200 17.07 -39.04 -3.43
N LYS A 201 15.91 -39.70 -3.58
CA LYS A 201 15.68 -41.03 -3.02
C LYS A 201 16.61 -42.07 -3.68
N ARG A 202 16.80 -42.00 -5.00
CA ARG A 202 17.74 -42.89 -5.73
C ARG A 202 19.19 -42.67 -5.28
N ILE A 203 19.62 -41.42 -5.14
CA ILE A 203 20.99 -41.09 -4.69
C ILE A 203 21.27 -41.65 -3.28
N ARG A 204 20.31 -41.52 -2.36
CA ARG A 204 20.41 -42.07 -0.99
C ARG A 204 20.45 -43.60 -0.94
N THR A 205 19.81 -44.28 -1.88
CA THR A 205 19.88 -45.76 -1.96
C THR A 205 21.16 -46.26 -2.62
N PHE A 206 21.85 -45.43 -3.39
CA PHE A 206 23.09 -45.80 -4.12
C PHE A 206 24.38 -45.33 -3.44
N THR A 207 24.30 -44.53 -2.37
CA THR A 207 25.46 -44.16 -1.55
C THR A 207 25.69 -45.27 -0.52
N PRO A 208 26.81 -46.02 -0.58
CA PRO A 208 27.12 -47.01 0.45
C PRO A 208 27.30 -46.27 1.78
N LEU A 209 26.69 -46.77 2.88
CA LEU A 209 27.08 -46.30 4.21
C LEU A 209 28.60 -46.46 4.33
N HIS A 210 29.32 -45.36 4.57
CA HIS A 210 30.72 -45.43 4.93
C HIS A 210 30.86 -46.40 6.10
N ALA A 211 31.39 -47.59 5.83
CA ALA A 211 31.82 -48.51 6.87
C ALA A 211 32.88 -47.76 7.72
N PRO A 212 32.73 -47.69 9.05
CA PRO A 212 33.72 -47.03 9.88
C PRO A 212 35.05 -47.74 9.70
N SER A 213 36.10 -47.01 9.30
CA SER A 213 37.45 -47.58 9.24
C SER A 213 37.88 -47.91 10.67
N PHE A 214 37.84 -49.18 11.02
CA PHE A 214 38.61 -49.71 12.13
C PHE A 214 40.09 -49.52 11.78
N PHE A 215 40.70 -48.47 12.34
CA PHE A 215 42.14 -48.42 12.49
C PHE A 215 42.47 -49.07 13.83
N LEU A 216 43.18 -50.19 13.75
CA LEU A 216 43.90 -50.87 14.84
C LEU A 216 45.05 -49.99 15.33
#